data_AF-A0A644WYN7-F1
#
_entry.id   AF-A0A644WYN7-F1
#
_cell.length_a   1.000
_cell.length_b   1.000
_cell.length_c   1.000
_cell.angle_alpha   90.00
_cell.angle_beta   90.00
_cell.angle_gamma   90.00
#
_symmetry.space_group_name_H-M   'P 1'
#
loop_
_entity.id
_entity.type
_entity.pdbx_description
1 polymer ?
#
loop_
_entity_poly.entity_id
_entity_poly.type
_entity_poly.pdbx_seq_one_letter_code
_entity_poly.pdbx_strand_id
1 'polypeptide(L)'
;MIKKNIKGKTYKLPGSLTSFQEEMYIHLINWKWQNITKDVGIYNFKGNQIEYDAILPKSVQNKYPLIYPKILQDLKDHRKKYYFKFHQHFNHMASSQAANVNLFLPLLLHLKANKVFSLLKPDFKSLAIGELYKGFRIEFWDGNSNEDRGLLKDHSSLSGTDSDIAIAYYNQKDELCLWLIEHKLTEKEFTECGGFKSKDRDKAKHLCEKNFSEIISNKNLCFHHSFKDREYWNLTDENRLFFVNYSKHNSCPFKGGMNQLWRNQLMGFALEKVGMFKEVYFSVVKHPENKALDKSIDYYKDLINHNNRFSVFDSKEVIEKVAKLNDSDLNDWLIWYKELYKINN
;
A
#
# COMPACT_ATOMS: atom_id res chain seq x y z
N MET A 1 -19.63 7.35 16.49
CA MET A 1 -19.16 8.59 15.82
C MET A 1 -19.44 9.76 16.72
N ILE A 2 -18.53 10.73 16.76
CA ILE A 2 -18.72 11.97 17.49
C ILE A 2 -19.16 13.08 16.53
N LYS A 3 -20.12 13.90 16.94
CA LYS A 3 -20.41 15.17 16.27
C LYS A 3 -19.44 16.20 16.81
N LYS A 4 -18.63 16.81 15.95
CA LYS A 4 -17.65 17.82 16.32
C LYS A 4 -17.95 19.12 15.58
N ASN A 5 -18.14 20.23 16.30
CA ASN A 5 -18.29 21.54 15.70
C ASN A 5 -16.92 22.19 15.54
N ILE A 6 -16.57 22.58 14.31
CA ILE A 6 -15.30 23.23 13.98
C ILE A 6 -15.62 24.41 13.06
N LYS A 7 -15.29 25.62 13.53
CA LYS A 7 -15.53 26.88 12.80
C LYS A 7 -16.99 27.00 12.30
N GLY A 8 -17.97 26.64 13.14
CA GLY A 8 -19.39 26.72 12.82
C GLY A 8 -19.95 25.60 11.94
N LYS A 9 -19.13 24.65 11.49
CA LYS A 9 -19.57 23.45 10.76
C LYS A 9 -19.54 22.22 11.66
N THR A 10 -20.58 21.40 11.60
CA THR A 10 -20.66 20.14 12.35
C THR A 10 -20.21 18.97 11.46
N TYR A 11 -19.25 18.20 11.94
CA TYR A 11 -18.71 17.01 11.28
C TYR A 11 -19.02 15.76 12.09
N LYS A 12 -19.34 14.65 11.40
CA LYS A 12 -19.43 13.30 11.97
C LYS A 12 -18.07 12.63 11.79
N LEU A 13 -17.26 12.59 12.85
CA LEU A 13 -15.89 12.03 12.83
C LEU A 13 -15.73 10.83 13.78
N PRO A 14 -14.74 9.95 13.56
CA PRO A 14 -14.31 8.96 14.53
C PRO A 14 -13.79 9.63 15.81
N GLY A 15 -13.94 8.96 16.96
CA GLY A 15 -13.57 9.53 18.26
C GLY A 15 -12.08 9.49 18.59
N SER A 16 -11.24 8.85 17.78
CA SER A 16 -9.83 8.57 18.11
C SER A 16 -8.86 8.90 16.96
N LEU A 17 -9.07 10.04 16.29
CA LEU A 17 -8.16 10.52 15.25
C LEU A 17 -6.92 11.19 15.86
N THR A 18 -5.77 11.04 15.19
CA THR A 18 -4.63 11.94 15.42
C THR A 18 -4.92 13.32 14.83
N SER A 19 -4.15 14.35 15.20
CA SER A 19 -4.32 15.70 14.64
C SER A 19 -4.24 15.71 13.11
N PHE A 20 -3.25 15.01 12.53
CA PHE A 20 -3.13 14.87 11.06
C PHE A 20 -4.36 14.19 10.44
N GLN A 21 -4.83 13.07 11.00
CA GLN A 21 -6.00 12.38 10.48
C GLN A 21 -7.27 13.23 10.56
N GLU A 22 -7.47 13.94 11.67
CA GLU A 22 -8.62 14.83 11.83
C GLU A 22 -8.60 15.94 10.79
N GLU A 23 -7.47 16.60 10.62
CA GLU A 23 -7.29 17.66 9.62
C GLU A 23 -7.54 17.15 8.20
N MET A 24 -6.96 16.00 7.86
CA MET A 24 -7.14 15.37 6.55
C MET A 24 -8.60 14.96 6.31
N TYR A 25 -9.28 14.42 7.32
CA TYR A 25 -10.68 14.02 7.20
C TYR A 25 -11.59 15.22 7.01
N ILE A 26 -11.38 16.31 7.76
CA ILE A 26 -12.13 17.56 7.59
C ILE A 26 -11.93 18.12 6.19
N HIS A 27 -10.70 18.13 5.69
CA HIS A 27 -10.38 18.56 4.32
C HIS A 27 -11.16 17.73 3.29
N LEU A 28 -11.02 16.41 3.36
CA LEU A 28 -11.66 15.47 2.44
C LEU A 28 -13.19 15.52 2.49
N ILE A 29 -13.78 15.73 3.68
CA ILE A 29 -15.23 15.94 3.83
C ILE A 29 -15.66 17.25 3.15
N ASN A 30 -14.93 18.35 3.35
CA ASN A 30 -15.24 19.61 2.69
C ASN A 30 -15.12 19.48 1.16
N TRP A 31 -14.08 18.81 0.67
CA TRP A 31 -13.93 18.55 -0.76
C TRP A 31 -15.11 17.73 -1.31
N LYS A 32 -15.52 16.67 -0.62
CA LYS A 32 -16.71 15.88 -0.97
C LYS A 32 -17.97 16.75 -1.06
N TRP A 33 -18.20 17.59 -0.05
CA TRP A 33 -19.37 18.47 0.02
C TRP A 33 -19.42 19.51 -1.09
N GLN A 34 -18.26 19.96 -1.56
CA GLN A 34 -18.14 20.92 -2.65
C GLN A 34 -18.28 20.26 -4.03
N ASN A 35 -17.67 19.08 -4.22
CA ASN A 35 -17.46 18.52 -5.56
C ASN A 35 -18.36 17.30 -5.88
N ILE A 36 -18.95 16.64 -4.87
CA ILE A 36 -19.74 15.42 -5.08
C ILE A 36 -21.14 15.54 -4.47
N THR A 37 -21.24 15.62 -3.14
CA THR A 37 -22.52 15.63 -2.41
C THR A 37 -22.32 15.96 -0.94
N LYS A 38 -23.33 16.59 -0.33
CA LYS A 38 -23.42 16.81 1.12
C LYS A 38 -24.00 15.63 1.90
N ASP A 39 -24.62 14.68 1.20
CA ASP A 39 -25.27 13.53 1.83
C ASP A 39 -24.26 12.61 2.51
N VAL A 40 -24.66 12.04 3.64
CA VAL A 40 -23.80 11.15 4.44
C VAL A 40 -23.76 9.74 3.87
N GLY A 41 -22.64 9.05 4.07
CA GLY A 41 -22.54 7.62 3.84
C GLY A 41 -22.87 6.82 5.10
N ILE A 42 -23.03 5.51 4.94
CA ILE A 42 -23.34 4.58 6.04
C ILE A 42 -22.19 3.58 6.22
N TYR A 43 -21.71 3.47 7.45
CA TYR A 43 -20.81 2.42 7.89
C TYR A 43 -21.57 1.39 8.73
N ASN A 44 -21.49 0.12 8.36
CA ASN A 44 -22.11 -0.97 9.11
C ASN A 44 -21.09 -1.55 10.10
N PHE A 45 -21.37 -1.45 11.40
CA PHE A 45 -20.53 -2.01 12.45
C PHE A 45 -21.34 -2.82 13.45
N LYS A 46 -21.07 -4.14 13.52
CA LYS A 46 -21.78 -5.07 14.42
C LYS A 46 -23.32 -4.95 14.34
N GLY A 47 -23.85 -4.86 13.12
CA GLY A 47 -25.29 -4.71 12.87
C GLY A 47 -25.84 -3.29 12.98
N ASN A 48 -25.06 -2.31 13.47
CA ASN A 48 -25.50 -0.92 13.58
C ASN A 48 -25.11 -0.12 12.33
N GLN A 49 -26.05 0.71 11.84
CA GLN A 49 -25.80 1.68 10.79
C GLN A 49 -25.30 2.99 11.42
N ILE A 50 -24.13 3.43 10.98
CA ILE A 50 -23.47 4.60 11.50
C ILE A 50 -23.31 5.61 10.36
N GLU A 51 -23.92 6.78 10.49
CA GLU A 51 -23.77 7.86 9.53
C GLU A 51 -22.38 8.49 9.60
N TYR A 52 -21.78 8.74 8.44
CA TYR A 52 -20.43 9.24 8.35
C TYR A 52 -20.23 10.16 7.12
N ASP A 53 -19.83 11.40 7.37
CA ASP A 53 -19.62 12.42 6.34
C ASP A 53 -18.49 12.06 5.36
N ALA A 54 -17.45 11.37 5.83
CA ALA A 54 -16.33 10.96 4.98
C ALA A 54 -16.62 9.72 4.12
N ILE A 55 -17.81 9.11 4.21
CA ILE A 55 -18.20 7.99 3.34
C ILE A 55 -19.13 8.51 2.25
N LEU A 56 -18.91 8.10 1.01
CA LEU A 56 -19.83 8.40 -0.08
C LEU A 56 -21.17 7.68 0.10
N PRO A 57 -22.32 8.34 -0.09
CA PRO A 57 -23.63 7.67 -0.08
C PRO A 57 -23.75 6.69 -1.25
N LYS A 58 -24.53 5.62 -1.07
CA LYS A 58 -24.74 4.58 -2.11
C LYS A 58 -25.18 5.15 -3.47
N SER A 59 -25.95 6.24 -3.46
CA SER A 59 -26.46 6.93 -4.66
C SER A 59 -25.38 7.39 -5.63
N VAL A 60 -24.15 7.63 -5.17
CA VAL A 60 -23.04 8.12 -6.01
C VAL A 60 -21.91 7.11 -6.20
N GLN A 61 -21.85 6.02 -5.41
CA GLN A 61 -20.71 5.08 -5.41
C GLN A 61 -20.45 4.46 -6.79
N ASN A 62 -21.50 4.11 -7.53
CA ASN A 62 -21.37 3.50 -8.87
C ASN A 62 -20.74 4.43 -9.92
N LYS A 63 -20.64 5.74 -9.64
CA LYS A 63 -20.02 6.74 -10.53
C LYS A 63 -18.51 6.90 -10.28
N TYR A 64 -17.95 6.24 -9.27
CA TYR A 64 -16.53 6.34 -8.88
C TYR A 64 -16.03 7.79 -8.72
N PRO A 65 -16.74 8.67 -8.00
CA PRO A 65 -16.43 10.11 -7.98
C PRO A 65 -15.12 10.44 -7.24
N LEU A 66 -14.50 9.46 -6.58
CA LEU A 66 -13.17 9.55 -5.98
C LEU A 66 -12.03 9.31 -6.95
N ILE A 67 -12.30 8.75 -8.14
CA ILE A 67 -11.29 8.36 -9.10
C ILE A 67 -11.10 9.49 -10.12
N TYR A 68 -9.85 9.83 -10.43
CA TYR A 68 -9.55 10.82 -11.44
C TYR A 68 -10.22 10.44 -12.77
N PRO A 69 -11.08 11.28 -13.38
CA PRO A 69 -11.96 10.84 -14.46
C PRO A 69 -11.25 10.23 -15.67
N LYS A 70 -10.08 10.77 -16.06
CA LYS A 70 -9.34 10.31 -17.24
C LYS A 70 -8.82 8.87 -17.12
N ILE A 71 -8.73 8.28 -15.91
CA ILE A 71 -8.24 6.90 -15.70
C ILE A 71 -9.36 5.89 -15.42
N LEU A 72 -10.62 6.33 -15.31
CA LEU A 72 -11.69 5.46 -14.82
C LEU A 72 -11.93 4.24 -15.72
N GLN A 73 -11.83 4.43 -17.04
CA GLN A 73 -12.03 3.34 -17.99
C GLN A 73 -10.90 2.31 -17.86
N ASP A 74 -9.64 2.77 -17.79
CA ASP A 74 -8.48 1.90 -17.58
C ASP A 74 -8.55 1.15 -16.24
N LEU A 75 -9.00 1.79 -15.16
CA LEU A 75 -9.20 1.12 -13.87
C LEU A 75 -10.23 -0.02 -13.99
N LYS A 76 -11.33 0.21 -14.72
CA LYS A 76 -12.37 -0.80 -14.95
C LYS A 76 -11.85 -1.95 -15.80
N ASP A 77 -11.13 -1.64 -16.88
CA ASP A 77 -10.60 -2.66 -17.80
C ASP A 77 -9.47 -3.46 -17.18
N HIS A 78 -8.58 -2.81 -16.42
CA HIS A 78 -7.62 -3.49 -15.54
C HIS A 78 -8.32 -4.50 -14.65
N ARG A 79 -9.37 -4.08 -13.91
CA ARG A 79 -10.08 -4.94 -12.96
C ARG A 79 -10.80 -6.12 -13.61
N LYS A 80 -11.18 -6.02 -14.89
CA LYS A 80 -11.71 -7.17 -15.65
C LYS A 80 -10.61 -8.19 -15.94
N LYS A 81 -9.39 -7.75 -16.26
CA LYS A 81 -8.25 -8.62 -16.57
C LYS A 81 -7.62 -9.22 -15.31
N TYR A 82 -7.38 -8.39 -14.30
CA TYR A 82 -6.82 -8.76 -13.00
C TYR A 82 -7.84 -8.38 -11.93
N TYR A 83 -8.71 -9.32 -11.61
CA TYR A 83 -9.72 -9.09 -10.60
C TYR A 83 -9.07 -8.79 -9.25
N PHE A 84 -9.46 -7.65 -8.67
CA PHE A 84 -9.19 -7.32 -7.28
C PHE A 84 -10.46 -6.81 -6.61
N LYS A 85 -10.51 -6.99 -5.29
CA LYS A 85 -11.63 -6.57 -4.47
C LYS A 85 -11.42 -5.11 -4.07
N PHE A 86 -12.46 -4.29 -4.22
CA PHE A 86 -12.46 -3.01 -3.53
C PHE A 86 -12.51 -3.26 -2.03
N HIS A 87 -11.63 -2.60 -1.28
CA HIS A 87 -11.70 -2.67 0.17
C HIS A 87 -13.06 -2.17 0.67
N GLN A 88 -13.48 -2.65 1.84
CA GLN A 88 -14.71 -2.18 2.51
C GLN A 88 -14.74 -0.64 2.64
N HIS A 89 -13.57 -0.01 2.72
CA HIS A 89 -13.39 1.42 2.85
C HIS A 89 -13.04 2.14 1.54
N PHE A 90 -13.17 1.50 0.36
CA PHE A 90 -12.90 2.14 -0.93
C PHE A 90 -13.70 3.43 -1.14
N ASN A 91 -14.96 3.44 -0.71
CA ASN A 91 -15.86 4.60 -0.80
C ASN A 91 -15.70 5.60 0.37
N HIS A 92 -14.70 5.41 1.23
CA HIS A 92 -14.29 6.41 2.21
C HIS A 92 -13.38 7.44 1.52
N MET A 93 -13.57 8.72 1.79
CA MET A 93 -12.80 9.79 1.13
C MET A 93 -11.29 9.66 1.40
N ALA A 94 -10.90 9.09 2.54
CA ALA A 94 -9.52 8.76 2.89
C ALA A 94 -9.10 7.32 2.50
N SER A 95 -9.65 6.76 1.41
CA SER A 95 -9.26 5.44 0.92
C SER A 95 -7.83 5.47 0.37
N SER A 96 -6.93 4.68 0.96
CA SER A 96 -5.57 4.48 0.45
C SER A 96 -5.55 3.77 -0.90
N GLN A 97 -6.44 2.81 -1.12
CA GLN A 97 -6.60 2.15 -2.43
C GLN A 97 -6.97 3.16 -3.53
N ALA A 98 -7.92 4.07 -3.27
CA ALA A 98 -8.25 5.13 -4.23
C ALA A 98 -7.10 6.13 -4.40
N ALA A 99 -6.41 6.50 -3.33
CA ALA A 99 -5.27 7.42 -3.38
C ALA A 99 -4.08 6.85 -4.16
N ASN A 100 -3.78 5.56 -4.00
CA ASN A 100 -2.79 4.83 -4.79
C ASN A 100 -3.12 4.87 -6.28
N VAL A 101 -4.36 4.51 -6.63
CA VAL A 101 -4.87 4.56 -8.00
C VAL A 101 -4.73 5.96 -8.59
N ASN A 102 -5.15 6.98 -7.85
CA ASN A 102 -5.11 8.36 -8.29
C ASN A 102 -3.69 8.94 -8.39
N LEU A 103 -2.73 8.40 -7.65
CA LEU A 103 -1.34 8.84 -7.71
C LEU A 103 -0.63 8.25 -8.93
N PHE A 104 -0.81 6.95 -9.19
CA PHE A 104 0.03 6.25 -10.16
C PHE A 104 -0.60 6.07 -11.54
N LEU A 105 -1.90 5.77 -11.65
CA LEU A 105 -2.48 5.47 -12.96
C LEU A 105 -2.41 6.63 -13.95
N PRO A 106 -2.65 7.90 -13.54
CA PRO A 106 -2.48 9.04 -14.45
C PRO A 106 -1.07 9.16 -15.01
N LEU A 107 -0.06 8.69 -14.28
CA LEU A 107 1.35 8.73 -14.68
C LEU A 107 1.73 7.51 -15.54
N LEU A 108 1.28 6.31 -15.17
CA LEU A 108 1.54 5.05 -15.88
C LEU A 108 0.89 5.02 -17.26
N LEU A 109 -0.28 5.64 -17.39
CA LEU A 109 -1.05 5.69 -18.64
C LEU A 109 -0.66 6.89 -19.52
N HIS A 110 0.27 7.74 -19.07
CA HIS A 110 0.69 8.93 -19.80
C HIS A 110 1.79 8.61 -20.83
N LEU A 111 1.82 9.34 -21.95
CA LEU A 111 2.87 9.20 -22.98
C LEU A 111 4.29 9.49 -22.45
N LYS A 112 4.39 10.24 -21.35
CA LYS A 112 5.66 10.58 -20.67
C LYS A 112 5.98 9.67 -19.48
N ALA A 113 5.30 8.53 -19.32
CA ALA A 113 5.50 7.61 -18.19
C ALA A 113 6.99 7.31 -17.93
N ASN A 114 7.74 6.91 -18.96
CA ASN A 114 9.17 6.60 -18.83
C ASN A 114 9.97 7.77 -18.23
N LYS A 115 9.69 9.00 -18.69
CA LYS A 115 10.37 10.20 -18.19
C LYS A 115 9.99 10.46 -16.73
N VAL A 116 8.71 10.35 -16.36
CA VAL A 116 8.24 10.50 -14.98
C VAL A 116 8.93 9.49 -14.06
N PHE A 117 8.90 8.21 -14.41
CA PHE A 117 9.40 7.16 -13.54
C PHE A 117 10.93 7.12 -13.48
N SER A 118 11.65 7.52 -14.54
CA SER A 118 13.11 7.70 -14.48
C SER A 118 13.56 8.77 -13.48
N LEU A 119 12.73 9.80 -13.23
CA LEU A 119 12.98 10.80 -12.20
C LEU A 119 12.78 10.25 -10.78
N LEU A 120 11.85 9.30 -10.62
CA LEU A 120 11.54 8.66 -9.34
C LEU A 120 12.51 7.52 -9.01
N LYS A 121 12.89 6.75 -10.03
CA LYS A 121 13.68 5.54 -9.93
C LYS A 121 14.75 5.58 -11.04
N PRO A 122 16.00 5.98 -10.73
CA PRO A 122 17.02 6.27 -11.75
C PRO A 122 17.39 5.10 -12.69
N ASP A 123 17.25 3.86 -12.22
CA ASP A 123 17.48 2.67 -13.03
C ASP A 123 16.30 2.33 -13.97
N PHE A 124 15.17 3.05 -13.88
CA PHE A 124 14.01 2.87 -14.75
C PHE A 124 14.30 3.41 -16.16
N LYS A 125 14.41 2.52 -17.15
CA LYS A 125 14.60 2.89 -18.57
C LYS A 125 13.25 3.02 -19.28
N SER A 126 12.40 2.00 -19.20
CA SER A 126 11.10 2.00 -19.87
C SER A 126 10.08 1.12 -19.16
N LEU A 127 8.81 1.53 -19.21
CA LEU A 127 7.69 0.74 -18.75
C LEU A 127 7.54 -0.51 -19.64
N ALA A 128 7.43 -1.69 -19.02
CA ALA A 128 7.29 -2.95 -19.75
C ALA A 128 5.81 -3.18 -20.13
N ILE A 129 5.32 -2.44 -21.13
CA ILE A 129 3.89 -2.40 -21.49
C ILE A 129 3.28 -3.76 -21.91
N GLY A 130 4.13 -4.72 -22.34
CA GLY A 130 3.72 -6.09 -22.67
C GLY A 130 3.43 -6.95 -21.44
N GLU A 131 3.92 -6.55 -20.28
CA GLU A 131 3.74 -7.25 -19.01
C GLU A 131 2.50 -6.74 -18.25
N LEU A 132 1.92 -7.60 -17.42
CA LEU A 132 0.79 -7.28 -16.54
C LEU A 132 -0.38 -6.59 -17.33
N TYR A 133 -0.92 -5.49 -16.82
CA TYR A 133 -1.82 -4.59 -17.52
C TYR A 133 -1.07 -3.33 -17.91
N LYS A 134 -0.63 -3.23 -19.17
CA LYS A 134 0.12 -2.07 -19.70
C LYS A 134 1.35 -1.73 -18.83
N GLY A 135 2.03 -2.74 -18.29
CA GLY A 135 3.20 -2.59 -17.42
C GLY A 135 2.91 -2.39 -15.93
N PHE A 136 1.66 -2.50 -15.48
CA PHE A 136 1.35 -2.44 -14.04
C PHE A 136 0.23 -3.40 -13.61
N ARG A 137 0.10 -3.63 -12.31
CA ARG A 137 -1.05 -4.31 -11.70
C ARG A 137 -1.34 -3.74 -10.31
N ILE A 138 -2.60 -3.40 -10.06
CA ILE A 138 -3.13 -2.98 -8.76
C ILE A 138 -3.46 -4.21 -7.91
N GLU A 139 -3.20 -4.14 -6.59
CA GLU A 139 -3.32 -5.27 -5.65
C GLU A 139 -2.57 -6.50 -6.16
N PHE A 140 -1.26 -6.36 -6.33
CA PHE A 140 -0.40 -7.39 -6.89
C PHE A 140 0.06 -8.39 -5.83
N TRP A 141 -0.13 -9.68 -6.12
CA TRP A 141 0.30 -10.81 -5.29
C TRP A 141 0.61 -12.09 -6.09
N ASP A 142 0.65 -11.94 -7.43
CA ASP A 142 0.88 -12.92 -8.49
C ASP A 142 0.19 -14.30 -8.47
N GLY A 143 -0.86 -14.48 -7.66
CA GLY A 143 -1.94 -15.42 -7.98
C GLY A 143 -3.10 -14.77 -8.75
N ASN A 144 -3.93 -15.60 -9.40
CA ASN A 144 -5.05 -15.14 -10.26
C ASN A 144 -6.42 -15.76 -9.89
N SER A 145 -6.51 -16.51 -8.79
CA SER A 145 -7.78 -17.09 -8.31
C SER A 145 -7.86 -17.10 -6.78
N ASN A 146 -9.06 -17.24 -6.22
CA ASN A 146 -9.22 -17.38 -4.76
C ASN A 146 -8.76 -18.76 -4.22
N GLU A 147 -8.42 -19.70 -5.11
CA GLU A 147 -7.92 -21.04 -4.76
C GLU A 147 -6.39 -21.04 -4.65
N ASP A 148 -5.74 -20.07 -5.28
CA ASP A 148 -4.30 -19.87 -5.19
C ASP A 148 -3.94 -19.19 -3.87
N ARG A 149 -2.89 -19.72 -3.22
CA ARG A 149 -2.33 -19.17 -1.98
C ARG A 149 -1.14 -18.24 -2.24
N GLY A 150 -0.73 -18.09 -3.51
CA GLY A 150 0.42 -17.30 -3.95
C GLY A 150 1.75 -17.91 -3.52
N LEU A 151 2.85 -17.29 -3.96
CA LEU A 151 4.20 -17.76 -3.64
C LEU A 151 4.53 -17.72 -2.14
N LEU A 152 3.88 -16.84 -1.38
CA LEU A 152 4.03 -16.76 0.08
C LEU A 152 3.16 -17.76 0.85
N LYS A 153 2.26 -18.48 0.16
CA LYS A 153 1.23 -19.35 0.73
C LYS A 153 0.32 -18.65 1.76
N ASP A 154 0.14 -17.35 1.66
CA ASP A 154 -0.61 -16.57 2.65
C ASP A 154 -1.94 -15.99 2.15
N HIS A 155 -2.25 -16.18 0.87
CA HIS A 155 -3.48 -15.71 0.26
C HIS A 155 -4.65 -16.67 0.52
N SER A 156 -5.85 -16.11 0.63
CA SER A 156 -7.12 -16.79 0.91
C SER A 156 -8.27 -15.93 0.39
N SER A 157 -9.51 -16.41 0.48
CA SER A 157 -10.69 -15.61 0.13
C SER A 157 -10.86 -14.32 0.96
N LEU A 158 -10.20 -14.21 2.12
CA LEU A 158 -10.37 -13.12 3.09
C LEU A 158 -9.15 -12.20 3.23
N SER A 159 -7.95 -12.70 3.00
CA SER A 159 -6.71 -11.97 3.29
C SER A 159 -5.51 -12.56 2.55
N GLY A 160 -4.51 -11.73 2.27
CA GLY A 160 -3.22 -12.09 1.72
C GLY A 160 -2.18 -10.98 1.91
N THR A 161 -1.01 -11.16 1.33
CA THR A 161 -0.08 -10.05 1.08
C THR A 161 -0.33 -9.56 -0.33
N ASP A 162 -0.75 -8.30 -0.44
CA ASP A 162 -0.93 -7.61 -1.72
C ASP A 162 -0.09 -6.34 -1.67
N SER A 163 0.69 -6.08 -2.72
CA SER A 163 1.29 -4.76 -2.93
C SER A 163 0.25 -3.89 -3.62
N ASP A 164 0.04 -2.66 -3.12
CA ASP A 164 -0.99 -1.75 -3.65
C ASP A 164 -0.84 -1.53 -5.16
N ILE A 165 0.40 -1.43 -5.66
CA ILE A 165 0.71 -1.48 -7.09
C ILE A 165 2.06 -2.14 -7.36
N ALA A 166 2.12 -2.93 -8.43
CA ALA A 166 3.36 -3.41 -9.02
C ALA A 166 3.55 -2.78 -10.40
N ILE A 167 4.77 -2.33 -10.71
CA ILE A 167 5.14 -1.70 -11.99
C ILE A 167 6.27 -2.53 -12.60
N ALA A 168 5.99 -3.18 -13.73
CA ALA A 168 6.98 -3.92 -14.51
C ALA A 168 7.71 -2.96 -15.45
N TYR A 169 9.04 -3.02 -15.47
CA TYR A 169 9.87 -2.10 -16.23
C TYR A 169 11.16 -2.76 -16.69
N TYR A 170 11.75 -2.24 -17.76
CA TYR A 170 13.12 -2.57 -18.15
C TYR A 170 14.08 -1.60 -17.48
N ASN A 171 15.14 -2.14 -16.89
CA ASN A 171 16.20 -1.33 -16.31
C ASN A 171 17.17 -0.81 -17.40
N GLN A 172 18.21 -0.06 -17.01
CA GLN A 172 19.23 0.47 -17.94
C GLN A 172 20.04 -0.62 -18.67
N LYS A 173 19.97 -1.88 -18.20
CA LYS A 173 20.60 -3.06 -18.81
C LYS A 173 19.62 -3.91 -19.65
N ASP A 174 18.43 -3.38 -19.92
CA ASP A 174 17.34 -4.10 -20.61
C ASP A 174 16.86 -5.37 -19.90
N GLU A 175 17.08 -5.47 -18.59
CA GLU A 175 16.56 -6.57 -17.77
C GLU A 175 15.14 -6.25 -17.31
N LEU A 176 14.25 -7.24 -17.40
CA LEU A 176 12.88 -7.12 -16.90
C LEU A 176 12.86 -7.17 -15.37
N CYS A 177 12.44 -6.06 -14.76
CA CYS A 177 12.38 -5.87 -13.31
C CYS A 177 10.94 -5.55 -12.86
N LEU A 178 10.69 -5.72 -11.56
CA LEU A 178 9.42 -5.32 -10.93
C LEU A 178 9.67 -4.30 -9.83
N TRP A 179 8.77 -3.33 -9.73
CA TRP A 179 8.74 -2.39 -8.63
C TRP A 179 7.42 -2.51 -7.87
N LEU A 180 7.49 -3.10 -6.69
CA LEU A 180 6.39 -3.22 -5.73
C LEU A 180 6.29 -1.94 -4.92
N ILE A 181 5.09 -1.41 -4.77
CA ILE A 181 4.82 -0.21 -3.99
C ILE A 181 3.65 -0.45 -3.04
N GLU A 182 3.86 -0.10 -1.77
CA GLU A 182 2.82 0.05 -0.75
C GLU A 182 2.53 1.53 -0.55
N HIS A 183 1.26 1.93 -0.66
CA HIS A 183 0.79 3.30 -0.52
C HIS A 183 0.04 3.50 0.80
N LYS A 184 0.43 4.51 1.58
CA LYS A 184 -0.24 4.90 2.83
C LYS A 184 -0.70 6.35 2.81
N LEU A 185 -1.98 6.58 3.06
CA LEU A 185 -2.55 7.94 3.12
C LEU A 185 -2.60 8.45 4.56
N THR A 186 -3.48 7.87 5.38
CA THR A 186 -3.78 8.34 6.74
C THR A 186 -3.58 7.27 7.81
N GLU A 187 -3.10 6.08 7.44
CA GLU A 187 -2.87 4.96 8.33
C GLU A 187 -1.90 5.34 9.45
N LYS A 188 -2.20 4.91 10.68
CA LYS A 188 -1.32 5.14 11.85
C LYS A 188 -0.15 4.17 11.91
N GLU A 189 -0.29 3.02 11.27
CA GLU A 189 0.68 1.94 11.28
C GLU A 189 0.43 1.02 10.07
N PHE A 190 1.47 0.31 9.65
CA PHE A 190 1.36 -0.80 8.72
C PHE A 190 0.58 -1.98 9.34
N THR A 191 0.22 -2.96 8.50
CA THR A 191 -0.47 -4.17 8.96
C THR A 191 0.44 -4.99 9.89
N GLU A 192 0.10 -5.00 11.19
CA GLU A 192 0.80 -5.79 12.21
C GLU A 192 0.61 -7.30 12.04
N CYS A 193 1.42 -8.09 12.74
CA CYS A 193 1.37 -9.55 12.66
C CYS A 193 0.07 -10.14 13.21
N GLY A 194 -0.78 -10.61 12.30
CA GLY A 194 -2.01 -11.34 12.64
C GLY A 194 -1.74 -12.63 13.42
N GLY A 195 -0.59 -13.29 13.21
CA GLY A 195 -0.19 -14.48 13.96
C GLY A 195 0.02 -14.19 15.45
N PHE A 196 0.66 -13.08 15.80
CA PHE A 196 0.89 -12.68 17.20
C PHE A 196 -0.43 -12.45 17.96
N LYS A 197 -1.41 -11.82 17.28
CA LYS A 197 -2.75 -11.51 17.81
C LYS A 197 -3.76 -12.65 17.68
N SER A 198 -3.41 -13.74 16.98
CA SER A 198 -4.32 -14.85 16.70
C SER A 198 -4.77 -15.54 17.98
N LYS A 199 -6.06 -15.87 18.07
CA LYS A 199 -6.61 -16.71 19.15
C LYS A 199 -6.20 -18.17 19.03
N ASP A 200 -5.91 -18.62 17.80
CA ASP A 200 -5.45 -19.99 17.51
C ASP A 200 -3.95 -20.18 17.81
N ARG A 201 -3.24 -19.11 18.19
CA ARG A 201 -1.83 -19.20 18.51
C ARG A 201 -1.64 -19.90 19.84
N ASP A 202 -1.05 -21.09 19.81
CA ASP A 202 -0.47 -21.73 21.00
C ASP A 202 0.70 -20.89 21.52
N LYS A 203 0.57 -20.33 22.73
CA LYS A 203 1.59 -19.45 23.34
C LYS A 203 2.75 -20.22 23.97
N ALA A 204 2.61 -21.51 24.24
CA ALA A 204 3.70 -22.34 24.74
C ALA A 204 4.63 -22.79 23.60
N LYS A 205 4.11 -22.87 22.37
CA LYS A 205 4.86 -23.24 21.17
C LYS A 205 5.32 -22.04 20.33
N HIS A 206 4.44 -21.06 20.14
CA HIS A 206 4.71 -19.93 19.24
C HIS A 206 5.23 -18.71 20.03
N LEU A 207 6.55 -18.70 20.20
CA LEU A 207 7.30 -17.82 21.09
C LEU A 207 7.76 -16.54 20.39
N CYS A 208 6.94 -15.48 20.40
CA CYS A 208 7.23 -14.21 19.72
C CYS A 208 8.26 -13.34 20.44
N GLU A 209 8.63 -13.68 21.67
CA GLU A 209 9.72 -13.10 22.44
C GLU A 209 11.10 -13.57 21.95
N LYS A 210 11.14 -14.67 21.20
CA LYS A 210 12.38 -15.17 20.59
C LYS A 210 12.87 -14.23 19.52
N ASN A 211 14.18 -14.01 19.48
CA ASN A 211 14.80 -13.13 18.50
C ASN A 211 14.86 -13.80 17.11
N PHE A 212 15.26 -13.03 16.10
CA PHE A 212 15.34 -13.49 14.72
C PHE A 212 16.22 -14.75 14.56
N SER A 213 17.38 -14.81 15.23
CA SER A 213 18.29 -15.96 15.11
C SER A 213 17.69 -17.23 15.71
N GLU A 214 17.05 -17.11 16.87
CA GLU A 214 16.35 -18.24 17.51
C GLU A 214 15.21 -18.77 16.62
N ILE A 215 14.44 -17.87 15.99
CA ILE A 215 13.34 -18.25 15.09
C ILE A 215 13.86 -18.89 13.81
N ILE A 216 14.96 -18.40 13.23
CA ILE A 216 15.55 -19.03 12.04
C ILE A 216 16.02 -20.47 12.32
N SER A 217 16.68 -20.67 13.47
CA SER A 217 17.14 -21.99 13.92
C SER A 217 15.99 -22.95 14.21
N ASN A 218 14.82 -22.44 14.62
CA ASN A 218 13.61 -23.23 14.78
C ASN A 218 12.36 -22.44 14.32
N LYS A 219 12.06 -22.52 13.02
CA LYS A 219 10.95 -21.78 12.39
C LYS A 219 9.59 -22.13 12.99
N ASN A 220 9.45 -23.30 13.60
CA ASN A 220 8.22 -23.73 14.26
C ASN A 220 7.88 -22.95 15.54
N LEU A 221 8.78 -22.08 16.00
CA LEU A 221 8.50 -21.06 17.01
C LEU A 221 7.57 -19.96 16.49
N CYS A 222 7.34 -19.86 15.18
CA CYS A 222 6.41 -18.89 14.60
C CYS A 222 5.11 -19.54 14.13
N PHE A 223 3.98 -18.99 14.61
CA PHE A 223 2.63 -19.38 14.19
C PHE A 223 2.43 -19.38 12.66
N HIS A 224 3.03 -18.41 11.96
CA HIS A 224 2.92 -18.32 10.51
C HIS A 224 3.55 -19.51 9.79
N HIS A 225 4.61 -20.10 10.35
CA HIS A 225 5.27 -21.27 9.79
C HIS A 225 4.57 -22.57 10.24
N SER A 226 4.55 -22.86 11.54
CA SER A 226 4.11 -24.16 12.08
C SER A 226 2.60 -24.42 11.99
N PHE A 227 1.77 -23.38 11.98
CA PHE A 227 0.30 -23.53 11.97
C PHE A 227 -0.33 -23.08 10.67
N LYS A 228 0.14 -21.99 10.07
CA LYS A 228 -0.40 -21.46 8.80
C LYS A 228 0.33 -21.94 7.56
N ASP A 229 1.46 -22.65 7.71
CA ASP A 229 2.23 -23.17 6.57
C ASP A 229 2.55 -22.07 5.53
N ARG A 230 3.07 -20.93 6.01
CA ARG A 230 3.48 -19.79 5.16
C ARG A 230 4.98 -19.82 4.93
N GLU A 231 5.39 -19.37 3.75
CA GLU A 231 6.80 -19.40 3.32
C GLU A 231 7.68 -18.32 3.94
N TYR A 232 7.13 -17.46 4.82
CA TYR A 232 7.82 -16.25 5.23
C TYR A 232 9.22 -16.51 5.81
N TRP A 233 9.31 -17.43 6.78
CA TRP A 233 10.60 -17.72 7.44
C TRP A 233 11.54 -18.58 6.59
N ASN A 234 11.03 -19.33 5.60
CA ASN A 234 11.86 -20.05 4.64
C ASN A 234 12.56 -19.06 3.71
N LEU A 235 11.80 -18.15 3.10
CA LEU A 235 12.34 -17.08 2.26
C LEU A 235 13.26 -16.14 3.05
N THR A 236 12.94 -15.88 4.32
CA THR A 236 13.82 -15.07 5.19
C THR A 236 15.16 -15.76 5.44
N ASP A 237 15.18 -17.07 5.62
CA ASP A 237 16.43 -17.84 5.84
C ASP A 237 17.28 -17.90 4.58
N GLU A 238 16.67 -18.17 3.44
CA GLU A 238 17.33 -18.15 2.12
C GLU A 238 17.94 -16.77 1.80
N ASN A 239 17.30 -15.70 2.25
CA ASN A 239 17.72 -14.32 2.04
C ASN A 239 18.26 -13.67 3.31
N ARG A 240 18.84 -14.46 4.23
CA ARG A 240 19.26 -13.96 5.55
C ARG A 240 20.24 -12.78 5.49
N LEU A 241 21.10 -12.76 4.47
CA LEU A 241 22.06 -11.68 4.22
C LEU A 241 21.39 -10.34 3.88
N PHE A 242 20.11 -10.32 3.55
CA PHE A 242 19.36 -9.08 3.37
C PHE A 242 19.05 -8.39 4.71
N PHE A 243 18.83 -9.16 5.77
CA PHE A 243 18.42 -8.68 7.08
C PHE A 243 19.61 -8.51 8.03
N VAL A 244 20.70 -7.91 7.57
CA VAL A 244 22.02 -7.95 8.23
C VAL A 244 22.04 -7.52 9.70
N ASN A 245 21.15 -6.61 10.11
CA ASN A 245 21.09 -6.08 11.46
C ASN A 245 20.08 -6.82 12.35
N TYR A 246 19.66 -8.03 11.96
CA TYR A 246 18.69 -8.83 12.72
C TYR A 246 19.07 -9.04 14.20
N SER A 247 20.36 -9.02 14.53
CA SER A 247 20.88 -9.24 15.88
C SER A 247 20.58 -8.08 16.84
N LYS A 248 20.23 -6.89 16.33
CA LYS A 248 19.86 -5.72 17.15
C LYS A 248 18.50 -5.87 17.85
N HIS A 249 17.70 -6.86 17.47
CA HIS A 249 16.36 -7.06 18.01
C HIS A 249 16.30 -8.24 18.98
N ASN A 250 15.96 -7.95 20.25
CA ASN A 250 15.86 -8.96 21.32
C ASN A 250 14.58 -9.81 21.27
N SER A 251 13.69 -9.59 20.29
CA SER A 251 12.47 -10.35 20.07
C SER A 251 12.10 -10.34 18.59
N CYS A 252 11.03 -11.04 18.19
CA CYS A 252 10.60 -11.07 16.80
C CYS A 252 10.38 -9.63 16.27
N PRO A 253 11.15 -9.19 15.27
CA PRO A 253 11.06 -7.82 14.75
C PRO A 253 9.70 -7.59 14.06
N PHE A 254 9.13 -8.64 13.48
CA PHE A 254 7.93 -8.58 12.66
C PHE A 254 6.63 -8.71 13.46
N LYS A 255 6.62 -8.50 14.78
CA LYS A 255 5.36 -8.54 15.56
C LYS A 255 4.46 -7.31 15.30
N GLY A 256 5.07 -6.17 15.03
CA GLY A 256 4.40 -4.87 14.80
C GLY A 256 4.31 -4.51 13.32
N GLY A 257 4.32 -3.20 13.01
CA GLY A 257 4.15 -2.67 11.65
C GLY A 257 5.15 -3.18 10.61
N MET A 258 6.39 -3.49 11.03
CA MET A 258 7.40 -4.08 10.13
C MET A 258 6.96 -5.39 9.47
N ASN A 259 5.94 -6.07 9.99
CA ASN A 259 5.37 -7.27 9.37
C ASN A 259 4.93 -7.05 7.92
N GLN A 260 4.27 -5.93 7.60
CA GLN A 260 3.83 -5.69 6.23
C GLN A 260 5.02 -5.44 5.30
N LEU A 261 6.01 -4.67 5.75
CA LEU A 261 7.22 -4.36 5.00
C LEU A 261 8.01 -5.65 4.69
N TRP A 262 8.15 -6.49 5.72
CA TRP A 262 8.77 -7.80 5.59
C TRP A 262 8.05 -8.68 4.56
N ARG A 263 6.73 -8.84 4.65
CA ARG A 263 5.98 -9.68 3.70
C ARG A 263 6.08 -9.20 2.25
N ASN A 264 5.96 -7.89 2.00
CA ASN A 264 6.11 -7.33 0.65
C ASN A 264 7.53 -7.54 0.10
N GLN A 265 8.57 -7.40 0.94
CA GLN A 265 9.94 -7.70 0.54
C GLN A 265 10.13 -9.19 0.21
N LEU A 266 9.55 -10.09 1.00
CA LEU A 266 9.61 -11.54 0.75
C LEU A 266 8.88 -11.95 -0.53
N MET A 267 7.76 -11.28 -0.85
CA MET A 267 7.10 -11.46 -2.14
C MET A 267 8.05 -11.14 -3.29
N GLY A 268 8.82 -10.05 -3.17
CA GLY A 268 9.89 -9.73 -4.11
C GLY A 268 10.91 -10.85 -4.30
N PHE A 269 11.45 -11.40 -3.21
CA PHE A 269 12.40 -12.52 -3.30
C PHE A 269 11.79 -13.78 -3.92
N ALA A 270 10.52 -14.06 -3.61
CA ALA A 270 9.84 -15.22 -4.17
C ALA A 270 9.68 -15.12 -5.70
N LEU A 271 9.33 -13.93 -6.20
CA LEU A 271 9.21 -13.62 -7.63
C LEU A 271 10.54 -13.76 -8.39
N GLU A 272 11.63 -13.30 -7.78
CA GLU A 272 12.98 -13.47 -8.33
C GLU A 272 13.37 -14.95 -8.37
N LYS A 273 13.10 -15.69 -7.30
CA LYS A 273 13.43 -17.11 -7.18
C LYS A 273 12.76 -17.96 -8.27
N VAL A 274 11.52 -17.64 -8.63
CA VAL A 274 10.81 -18.33 -9.73
C VAL A 274 11.18 -17.81 -11.12
N GLY A 275 12.09 -16.84 -11.21
CA GLY A 275 12.60 -16.30 -12.47
C GLY A 275 11.62 -15.41 -13.22
N MET A 276 10.57 -14.92 -12.57
CA MET A 276 9.57 -14.06 -13.23
C MET A 276 10.12 -12.66 -13.52
N PHE A 277 10.99 -12.17 -12.64
CA PHE A 277 11.66 -10.88 -12.78
C PHE A 277 13.13 -11.04 -12.39
N LYS A 278 14.01 -10.30 -13.07
CA LYS A 278 15.45 -10.31 -12.78
C LYS A 278 15.76 -9.69 -11.43
N GLU A 279 15.13 -8.56 -11.15
CA GLU A 279 15.21 -7.86 -9.87
C GLU A 279 13.85 -7.31 -9.48
N VAL A 280 13.51 -7.43 -8.20
CA VAL A 280 12.34 -6.83 -7.58
C VAL A 280 12.79 -5.81 -6.54
N TYR A 281 12.20 -4.62 -6.61
CA TYR A 281 12.38 -3.52 -5.68
C TYR A 281 11.07 -3.29 -4.93
N PHE A 282 11.16 -2.92 -3.66
CA PHE A 282 9.99 -2.60 -2.84
C PHE A 282 10.08 -1.16 -2.33
N SER A 283 8.99 -0.41 -2.43
CA SER A 283 8.92 0.92 -1.87
C SER A 283 7.68 1.16 -1.04
N VAL A 284 7.80 2.09 -0.09
CA VAL A 284 6.64 2.72 0.54
C VAL A 284 6.47 4.12 -0.01
N VAL A 285 5.24 4.46 -0.40
CA VAL A 285 4.81 5.83 -0.65
C VAL A 285 3.83 6.25 0.40
N LYS A 286 4.04 7.45 0.96
CA LYS A 286 3.11 7.99 1.95
C LYS A 286 2.73 9.43 1.67
N HIS A 287 1.64 9.88 2.27
CA HIS A 287 1.39 11.31 2.37
C HIS A 287 2.53 12.00 3.15
N PRO A 288 3.06 13.15 2.70
CA PRO A 288 4.21 13.83 3.33
C PRO A 288 3.99 14.10 4.83
N GLU A 289 2.78 14.50 5.21
CA GLU A 289 2.38 14.78 6.60
C GLU A 289 2.06 13.53 7.44
N ASN A 290 2.01 12.33 6.84
CA ASN A 290 1.82 11.11 7.62
C ASN A 290 3.15 10.66 8.24
N LYS A 291 3.45 11.18 9.44
CA LYS A 291 4.66 10.83 10.22
C LYS A 291 4.47 9.61 11.13
N ALA A 292 3.25 9.07 11.24
CA ALA A 292 2.97 7.96 12.16
C ALA A 292 3.73 6.68 11.79
N LEU A 293 4.10 6.52 10.52
CA LEU A 293 4.77 5.35 9.96
C LEU A 293 6.29 5.38 10.09
N ASP A 294 6.87 6.55 10.39
CA ASP A 294 8.31 6.81 10.27
C ASP A 294 9.11 5.85 11.16
N LYS A 295 8.63 5.59 12.37
CA LYS A 295 9.26 4.65 13.30
C LYS A 295 9.40 3.24 12.71
N SER A 296 8.34 2.68 12.14
CA SER A 296 8.36 1.34 11.54
C SER A 296 9.23 1.30 10.28
N ILE A 297 9.21 2.38 9.49
CA ILE A 297 10.06 2.54 8.31
C ILE A 297 11.55 2.58 8.72
N ASP A 298 11.90 3.39 9.71
CA ASP A 298 13.28 3.58 10.14
C ASP A 298 13.84 2.31 10.78
N TYR A 299 13.04 1.60 11.57
CA TYR A 299 13.43 0.29 12.09
C TYR A 299 13.62 -0.74 10.97
N TYR A 300 12.79 -0.72 9.93
CA TYR A 300 12.97 -1.64 8.81
C TYR A 300 14.21 -1.29 7.99
N LYS A 301 14.46 0.00 7.73
CA LYS A 301 15.68 0.49 7.08
C LYS A 301 16.93 0.07 7.86
N ASP A 302 16.93 0.24 9.18
CA ASP A 302 18.05 -0.21 10.02
C ASP A 302 18.23 -1.73 9.94
N LEU A 303 17.15 -2.52 10.05
CA LEU A 303 17.19 -3.98 9.97
C LEU A 303 17.91 -4.50 8.71
N ILE A 304 17.70 -3.83 7.58
CA ILE A 304 18.29 -4.19 6.27
C ILE A 304 19.54 -3.37 5.93
N ASN A 305 20.05 -2.58 6.88
CA ASN A 305 21.19 -1.67 6.70
C ASN A 305 21.07 -0.76 5.46
N HIS A 306 19.90 -0.13 5.32
CA HIS A 306 19.61 0.81 4.25
C HIS A 306 19.83 0.25 2.83
N ASN A 307 19.60 -1.06 2.66
CA ASN A 307 19.69 -1.71 1.35
C ASN A 307 18.80 -1.01 0.31
N ASN A 308 19.38 -0.72 -0.86
CA ASN A 308 18.73 0.05 -1.94
C ASN A 308 17.55 -0.67 -2.61
N ARG A 309 17.35 -1.97 -2.35
CA ARG A 309 16.16 -2.73 -2.78
C ARG A 309 14.88 -2.29 -2.05
N PHE A 310 15.02 -1.59 -0.93
CA PHE A 310 13.92 -0.91 -0.24
C PHE A 310 14.09 0.61 -0.32
N SER A 311 13.05 1.33 -0.75
CA SER A 311 13.06 2.80 -0.73
C SER A 311 11.77 3.39 -0.21
N VAL A 312 11.82 4.67 0.19
CA VAL A 312 10.65 5.38 0.70
C VAL A 312 10.65 6.77 0.09
N PHE A 313 9.50 7.18 -0.42
CA PHE A 313 9.25 8.53 -0.92
C PHE A 313 7.83 8.95 -0.53
N ASP A 314 7.47 10.20 -0.80
CA ASP A 314 6.13 10.70 -0.53
C ASP A 314 5.44 11.23 -1.80
N SER A 315 4.14 11.46 -1.69
CA SER A 315 3.35 11.97 -2.81
C SER A 315 3.77 13.39 -3.22
N LYS A 316 4.41 14.18 -2.34
CA LYS A 316 4.95 15.50 -2.69
C LYS A 316 6.13 15.35 -3.64
N GLU A 317 7.04 14.42 -3.39
CA GLU A 317 8.16 14.12 -4.27
C GLU A 317 7.70 13.71 -5.69
N VAL A 318 6.65 12.86 -5.78
CA VAL A 318 6.04 12.49 -7.07
C VAL A 318 5.53 13.71 -7.81
N ILE A 319 4.75 14.54 -7.12
CA ILE A 319 4.15 15.75 -7.66
C ILE A 319 5.23 16.73 -8.16
N GLU A 320 6.27 16.97 -7.37
CA GLU A 320 7.36 17.89 -7.72
C GLU A 320 8.13 17.39 -8.96
N LYS A 321 8.37 16.09 -9.06
CA LYS A 321 9.04 15.49 -10.23
C LYS A 321 8.17 15.59 -11.48
N VAL A 322 6.86 15.37 -11.36
CA VAL A 322 5.92 15.49 -12.49
C VAL A 322 5.77 16.94 -12.94
N ALA A 323 5.70 17.90 -12.00
CA ALA A 323 5.57 19.32 -12.31
C ALA A 323 6.73 19.86 -13.17
N LYS A 324 7.95 19.31 -13.01
CA LYS A 324 9.13 19.66 -13.83
C LYS A 324 8.97 19.33 -15.32
N LEU A 325 8.00 18.49 -15.69
CA LEU A 325 7.78 18.11 -17.08
C LEU A 325 7.01 19.16 -17.90
N ASN A 326 6.38 20.13 -17.21
CA ASN A 326 5.57 21.20 -17.81
C ASN A 326 4.63 20.68 -18.92
N ASP A 327 3.85 19.66 -18.58
CA ASP A 327 2.94 18.98 -19.50
C ASP A 327 1.49 19.32 -19.15
N SER A 328 0.69 19.76 -20.13
CA SER A 328 -0.65 20.28 -19.88
C SER A 328 -1.60 19.24 -19.28
N ASP A 329 -1.57 18.00 -19.78
CA ASP A 329 -2.44 16.94 -19.28
C ASP A 329 -2.07 16.51 -17.87
N LEU A 330 -0.76 16.44 -17.58
CA LEU A 330 -0.28 16.18 -16.22
C LEU A 330 -0.54 17.36 -15.27
N ASN A 331 -0.57 18.60 -15.76
CA ASN A 331 -0.88 19.78 -14.95
C ASN A 331 -2.33 19.76 -14.44
N ASP A 332 -3.30 19.33 -15.28
CA ASP A 332 -4.69 19.15 -14.83
C ASP A 332 -4.78 18.12 -13.68
N TRP A 333 -4.10 16.99 -13.84
CA TRP A 333 -4.03 15.96 -12.79
C TRP A 333 -3.33 16.48 -11.53
N LEU A 334 -2.21 17.22 -11.67
CA LEU A 334 -1.48 17.80 -10.54
C LEU A 334 -2.38 18.72 -9.71
N ILE A 335 -3.13 19.61 -10.36
CA ILE A 335 -4.08 20.51 -9.69
C ILE A 335 -5.12 19.70 -8.93
N TRP A 336 -5.77 18.76 -9.62
CA TRP A 336 -6.82 17.93 -9.05
C TRP A 336 -6.33 17.08 -7.86
N TYR A 337 -5.16 16.43 -7.99
CA TYR A 337 -4.60 15.57 -6.96
C TYR A 337 -4.16 16.38 -5.74
N LYS A 338 -3.48 17.52 -5.94
CA LYS A 338 -3.10 18.44 -4.86
C LYS A 338 -4.31 18.93 -4.08
N GLU A 339 -5.38 19.30 -4.79
CA GLU A 339 -6.61 19.78 -4.17
C GLU A 339 -7.28 18.67 -3.33
N LEU A 340 -7.48 17.48 -3.91
CA LEU A 340 -8.16 16.38 -3.22
C LEU A 340 -7.36 15.88 -2.00
N TYR A 341 -6.06 15.62 -2.18
CA TYR A 341 -5.21 15.02 -1.15
C TYR A 341 -4.41 16.03 -0.33
N LYS A 342 -4.70 17.33 -0.45
CA LYS A 342 -4.07 18.40 0.33
C LYS A 342 -2.54 18.35 0.32
N ILE A 343 -1.98 18.22 -0.88
CA ILE A 343 -0.52 18.29 -1.05
C ILE A 343 -0.12 19.75 -1.25
N ASN A 344 0.40 20.35 -0.19
CA ASN A 344 0.88 21.73 -0.22
C ASN A 344 2.11 21.85 -1.16
N ASN A 345 2.19 22.98 -1.87
CA ASN A 345 3.38 23.34 -2.65
C ASN A 345 4.62 23.47 -1.75
#